data_AF-A0AB72WZB5-F1
#
_entry.id   AF-A0AB72WZB5-F1
#
_cell.length_a   1.000
_cell.length_b   1.000
_cell.length_c   1.000
_cell.angle_alpha   90.00
_cell.angle_beta   90.00
_cell.angle_gamma   90.00
#
_symmetry.space_group_name_H-M   'P 1'
#
loop_
_entity.id
_entity.type
_entity.pdbx_description
1 polymer ?
#
loop_
_entity_poly.entity_id
_entity_poly.type
_entity_poly.pdbx_seq_one_letter_code
_entity_poly.pdbx_strand_id
1 'polypeptide(L)'
;MQTTTIKLKFPAVVNGVKVDALTLRQPTVRDMRVAGQQSGGDEELREILLFASLATAGQNDIEGLTYVDYQRVQRGYFRLLADREATDAGHQAADQAPAVDGRQPA
;
A
#
# COMPACT_ATOMS: atom_id res chain seq x y z
N MET A 1 11.62 -5.99 0.12
CA MET A 1 10.43 -5.30 -0.42
C MET A 1 9.47 -5.08 0.74
N GLN A 2 8.94 -3.87 0.93
CA GLN A 2 8.00 -3.61 2.02
C GLN A 2 6.60 -4.16 1.67
N THR A 3 5.91 -4.68 2.69
CA THR A 3 4.59 -5.28 2.57
C THR A 3 3.74 -4.89 3.78
N THR A 4 2.42 -4.81 3.60
CA THR A 4 1.47 -4.69 4.71
C THR A 4 0.52 -5.88 4.70
N THR A 5 0.23 -6.44 5.88
CA THR A 5 -0.72 -7.56 6.03
C THR A 5 -1.99 -7.05 6.67
N ILE A 6 -3.11 -7.21 5.97
CA ILE A 6 -4.45 -6.80 6.38
C ILE A 6 -5.22 -8.02 6.83
N LYS A 7 -5.61 -8.06 8.11
CA LYS A 7 -6.55 -9.09 8.60
C LYS A 7 -7.95 -8.85 8.06
N LEU A 8 -8.51 -9.87 7.44
CA LEU A 8 -9.88 -9.91 6.98
C LEU A 8 -10.81 -10.18 8.16
N LYS A 9 -12.02 -9.65 8.10
CA LYS A 9 -13.10 -9.94 9.03
C LYS A 9 -13.77 -11.27 8.66
N PHE A 10 -13.90 -11.55 7.37
CA PHE A 10 -14.42 -12.81 6.87
C PHE A 10 -13.33 -13.54 6.07
N PRO A 11 -13.19 -14.87 6.24
CA PRO A 11 -12.24 -15.62 5.44
C PRO A 11 -12.58 -15.50 3.95
N ALA A 12 -11.58 -15.26 3.12
CA ALA A 12 -11.70 -15.21 1.68
C ALA A 12 -11.00 -16.42 1.03
N VAL A 13 -11.35 -16.71 -0.22
CA VAL A 13 -10.59 -17.65 -1.05
C VAL A 13 -9.73 -16.83 -1.99
N VAL A 14 -8.42 -17.03 -1.92
CA VAL A 14 -7.44 -16.35 -2.78
C VAL A 14 -6.57 -17.40 -3.42
N ASN A 15 -6.48 -17.42 -4.75
CA ASN A 15 -5.79 -18.47 -5.51
C ASN A 15 -6.23 -19.90 -5.12
N GLY A 16 -7.51 -20.09 -4.79
CA GLY A 16 -8.06 -21.37 -4.35
C GLY A 16 -7.74 -21.77 -2.90
N VAL A 17 -7.05 -20.92 -2.14
CA VAL A 17 -6.70 -21.17 -0.73
C VAL A 17 -7.52 -20.25 0.19
N LYS A 18 -8.08 -20.81 1.26
CA LYS A 18 -8.79 -20.03 2.27
C LYS A 18 -7.79 -19.24 3.13
N VAL A 19 -7.99 -17.93 3.23
CA VAL A 19 -7.11 -17.02 3.96
C VAL A 19 -7.90 -16.08 4.87
N ASP A 20 -7.33 -15.77 6.03
CA ASP A 20 -7.89 -14.81 6.99
C ASP A 20 -7.19 -13.43 6.91
N ALA A 21 -6.21 -13.29 6.01
CA ALA A 21 -5.46 -12.07 5.80
C ALA A 21 -5.01 -11.96 4.34
N LEU A 22 -4.90 -10.71 3.86
CA LEU A 22 -4.34 -10.38 2.55
C LEU A 22 -3.06 -9.55 2.75
N THR A 23 -2.00 -9.88 2.02
CA THR A 23 -0.73 -9.13 2.09
C THR A 23 -0.54 -8.34 0.80
N LEU A 24 -0.36 -7.03 0.90
CA LEU A 24 -0.06 -6.17 -0.25
C LEU A 24 1.42 -5.83 -0.27
N ARG A 25 2.07 -5.98 -1.42
CA ARG A 25 3.39 -5.39 -1.68
C ARG A 25 3.27 -3.92 -2.05
N GLN A 26 4.37 -3.19 -1.90
CA GLN A 26 4.47 -1.82 -2.39
C GLN A 26 4.11 -1.73 -3.89
N PRO A 27 3.28 -0.76 -4.30
CA PRO A 27 2.98 -0.56 -5.71
C PRO A 27 4.19 -0.06 -6.50
N THR A 28 4.26 -0.47 -7.76
CA THR A 28 5.18 0.08 -8.75
C THR A 28 4.42 0.90 -9.79
N VAL A 29 5.11 1.78 -10.52
CA VAL A 29 4.52 2.50 -11.66
C VAL A 29 4.00 1.53 -12.72
N ARG A 30 4.63 0.34 -12.86
CA ARG A 30 4.15 -0.71 -13.76
C ARG A 30 2.77 -1.20 -13.35
N ASP A 31 2.51 -1.37 -12.06
CA ASP A 31 1.20 -1.80 -11.56
C ASP A 31 0.12 -0.78 -11.89
N MET A 32 0.40 0.50 -11.62
CA MET A 32 -0.51 1.60 -11.94
C MET A 32 -0.86 1.65 -13.42
N ARG A 33 0.16 1.53 -14.29
CA ARG A 33 -0.02 1.60 -15.73
C ARG A 33 -0.79 0.41 -16.28
N VAL A 34 -0.49 -0.80 -15.81
CA VAL A 34 -1.19 -2.02 -16.25
C VAL A 34 -2.65 -1.99 -15.81
N ALA A 35 -2.93 -1.65 -14.56
CA ALA A 35 -4.29 -1.55 -14.05
C ALA A 35 -5.10 -0.48 -14.81
N GLY A 36 -4.52 0.70 -15.05
CA GLY A 36 -5.18 1.77 -15.81
C GLY A 36 -5.43 1.43 -17.28
N GLN A 37 -4.54 0.66 -17.92
CA GLN A 37 -4.75 0.17 -19.30
C GLN A 37 -5.85 -0.88 -19.36
N GLN A 38 -5.85 -1.83 -18.43
CA GLN A 38 -6.79 -2.95 -18.42
C GLN A 38 -8.20 -2.55 -17.99
N SER A 39 -8.34 -1.50 -17.19
CA SER A 39 -9.65 -1.06 -16.73
C SER A 39 -10.47 -0.30 -17.78
N GLY A 40 -9.85 0.13 -18.88
CA GLY A 40 -10.57 0.82 -19.96
C GLY A 40 -11.24 2.14 -19.53
N GLY A 41 -10.77 2.77 -18.47
CA GLY A 41 -11.35 4.00 -17.91
C GLY A 41 -12.34 3.78 -16.77
N ASP A 42 -12.66 2.53 -16.43
CA ASP A 42 -13.39 2.20 -15.21
C ASP A 42 -12.45 2.34 -14.00
N GLU A 43 -12.80 3.24 -13.08
CA GLU A 43 -12.00 3.53 -11.90
C GLU A 43 -12.09 2.43 -10.84
N GLU A 44 -13.27 1.83 -10.69
CA GLU A 44 -13.51 0.77 -9.71
C GLU A 44 -12.75 -0.48 -10.13
N LEU A 45 -12.87 -0.85 -11.41
CA LEU A 45 -12.08 -1.95 -11.98
C LEU A 45 -10.57 -1.67 -11.93
N ARG A 46 -10.14 -0.42 -12.14
CA ARG A 46 -8.72 -0.05 -12.02
C ARG A 46 -8.17 -0.36 -10.63
N GLU A 47 -8.93 0.00 -9.59
CA GLU A 47 -8.53 -0.25 -8.21
C GLU A 47 -8.49 -1.75 -7.89
N ILE A 48 -9.50 -2.50 -8.33
CA ILE A 48 -9.56 -3.96 -8.18
C ILE A 48 -8.33 -4.62 -8.81
N LEU A 49 -8.00 -4.27 -10.06
CA LEU A 49 -6.86 -4.83 -10.78
C LEU A 49 -5.53 -4.46 -10.13
N LEU A 50 -5.42 -3.24 -9.60
CA LEU A 50 -4.26 -2.83 -8.84
C LEU A 50 -4.11 -3.71 -7.59
N PHE A 51 -5.14 -3.84 -6.76
CA PHE A 51 -5.06 -4.65 -5.54
C PHE A 51 -4.78 -6.12 -5.84
N ALA A 52 -5.34 -6.69 -6.90
CA ALA A 52 -5.03 -8.04 -7.36
C ALA A 52 -3.52 -8.20 -7.63
N SER A 53 -2.92 -7.26 -8.36
CA SER A 53 -1.47 -7.25 -8.64
C SER A 53 -0.62 -7.10 -7.37
N LEU A 54 -1.04 -6.26 -6.42
CA LEU A 54 -0.30 -6.05 -5.17
C LEU A 54 -0.41 -7.24 -4.20
N ALA A 55 -1.55 -7.93 -4.24
CA ALA A 55 -1.83 -9.11 -3.42
C ALA A 55 -1.27 -10.42 -4.02
N THR A 56 -0.81 -10.40 -5.28
CA THR A 56 -0.51 -11.62 -6.05
C THR A 56 -1.75 -12.53 -6.09
N ALA A 57 -2.91 -11.93 -6.36
CA ALA A 57 -4.22 -12.59 -6.41
C ALA A 57 -4.87 -12.38 -7.79
N GLY A 58 -5.92 -13.14 -8.08
CA GLY A 58 -6.77 -12.91 -9.26
C GLY A 58 -7.74 -11.74 -9.04
N GLN A 59 -8.24 -11.14 -10.13
CA GLN A 59 -9.30 -10.12 -10.08
C GLN A 59 -10.53 -10.64 -9.30
N ASN A 60 -10.99 -11.85 -9.63
CA ASN A 60 -12.15 -12.48 -8.98
C ASN A 60 -11.94 -12.69 -7.47
N ASP A 61 -10.70 -12.87 -7.01
CA ASP A 61 -10.41 -13.02 -5.57
C ASP A 61 -10.66 -11.71 -4.81
N ILE A 62 -10.38 -10.57 -5.46
CA ILE A 62 -10.62 -9.23 -4.91
C ILE A 62 -12.12 -8.88 -4.99
N GLU A 63 -12.77 -9.18 -6.12
CA GLU A 63 -14.22 -8.97 -6.31
C GLU A 63 -15.05 -9.87 -5.38
N GLY A 64 -14.54 -11.05 -5.03
CA GLY A 64 -15.17 -11.98 -4.11
C GLY A 64 -15.07 -11.59 -2.63
N LEU A 65 -14.31 -10.53 -2.29
CA LEU A 65 -14.25 -10.04 -0.92
C LEU A 65 -15.61 -9.45 -0.51
N THR A 66 -15.92 -9.58 0.78
CA THR A 66 -17.02 -8.77 1.33
C THR A 66 -16.66 -7.29 1.23
N TYR A 67 -17.66 -6.42 1.04
CA TYR A 67 -17.42 -4.98 0.97
C TYR A 67 -16.66 -4.44 2.21
N VAL A 68 -16.93 -5.00 3.39
CA VAL A 68 -16.20 -4.65 4.63
C VAL A 68 -14.72 -4.99 4.54
N ASP A 69 -14.37 -6.11 3.92
CA ASP A 69 -12.99 -6.54 3.73
C ASP A 69 -12.29 -5.79 2.61
N TYR A 70 -13.01 -5.50 1.53
CA TYR A 70 -12.53 -4.59 0.49
C TYR A 70 -12.11 -3.23 1.07
N GLN A 71 -12.96 -2.62 1.91
CA GLN A 71 -12.64 -1.37 2.60
C GLN A 71 -11.47 -1.48 3.60
N ARG A 72 -11.20 -2.68 4.13
CA ARG A 72 -9.99 -2.92 4.96
C ARG A 72 -8.74 -2.95 4.09
N VAL A 73 -8.81 -3.57 2.91
CA VAL A 73 -7.73 -3.60 1.92
C VAL A 73 -7.40 -2.19 1.45
N GLN A 74 -8.39 -1.38 1.06
CA GLN A 74 -8.20 0.04 0.70
C GLN A 74 -7.45 0.82 1.80
N ARG A 75 -7.91 0.74 3.05
CA ARG A 75 -7.23 1.40 4.19
C ARG A 75 -5.83 0.87 4.44
N GLY A 76 -5.60 -0.42 4.22
CA GLY A 76 -4.27 -1.03 4.29
C GLY A 76 -3.33 -0.46 3.25
N TYR A 77 -3.80 -0.33 2.01
CA TYR A 77 -3.06 0.29 0.92
C TYR A 77 -2.65 1.74 1.23
N PHE A 78 -3.59 2.57 1.71
CA PHE A 78 -3.26 3.96 2.09
C PHE A 78 -2.23 4.04 3.22
N ARG A 79 -2.29 3.14 4.21
CA ARG A 79 -1.24 3.07 5.26
C ARG A 79 0.11 2.69 4.69
N LEU A 80 0.17 1.71 3.78
CA LEU A 80 1.41 1.31 3.12
C LEU A 80 2.06 2.47 2.35
N LEU A 81 1.25 3.36 1.75
CA LEU A 81 1.76 4.56 1.10
C LEU A 81 2.24 5.63 2.10
N ALA A 82 1.51 5.84 3.19
CA ALA A 82 1.87 6.82 4.22
C ALA A 82 3.15 6.44 4.98
N ASP A 83 3.33 5.15 5.30
CA ASP A 83 4.53 4.66 6.01
C ASP A 83 5.83 4.90 5.20
N ARG A 84 5.73 5.02 3.88
CA ARG A 84 6.85 5.39 3.00
C ARG A 84 7.25 6.86 3.20
N GLU A 85 6.29 7.78 3.24
CA GLU A 85 6.55 9.20 3.50
C GLU A 85 7.17 9.39 4.89
N ALA A 86 6.68 8.67 5.90
CA ALA A 86 7.20 8.73 7.27
C ALA A 86 8.62 8.16 7.41
N THR A 87 8.94 7.06 6.71
CA THR A 87 10.29 6.47 6.70
C THR A 87 11.30 7.37 5.97
N ASP A 88 10.86 8.04 4.90
CA ASP A 88 11.70 8.98 4.14
C ASP A 88 11.89 10.32 4.88
N ALA A 89 10.88 10.79 5.66
CA ALA A 89 10.99 11.98 6.50
C ALA A 89 11.96 11.83 7.69
N GLY A 90 12.17 10.59 8.17
CA GLY A 90 13.12 10.28 9.24
C GLY A 90 14.61 10.42 8.87
N HIS A 91 14.94 10.59 7.58
CA HIS A 91 16.32 10.76 7.11
C HIS A 91 16.75 12.23 6.89
N GLN A 92 15.85 13.22 7.04
CA GLN A 92 16.19 14.64 6.80
C GLN A 92 16.41 15.48 8.06
N ALA A 93 16.13 14.95 9.27
CA ALA A 93 16.20 15.73 10.50
C ALA A 93 17.55 15.64 11.26
N ALA A 94 18.51 14.81 10.81
CA ALA A 94 19.75 14.56 11.56
C ALA A 94 20.98 15.37 11.10
N ASP A 95 20.90 16.15 10.02
CA ASP A 95 22.07 16.89 9.46
C ASP A 95 21.99 18.42 9.61
N GLN A 96 21.11 18.93 10.47
CA GLN A 96 21.13 20.35 10.86
C GLN A 96 21.41 20.47 12.36
N ALA A 97 22.69 20.26 12.70
CA ALA A 97 23.21 20.80 13.94
C ALA A 97 23.30 22.33 13.81
N PRO A 98 22.76 23.12 14.75
CA PRO A 98 23.01 24.55 14.75
C PRO A 98 24.49 24.76 15.13
N ALA A 99 25.26 25.35 14.22
CA ALA A 99 26.55 25.92 14.56
C ALA A 99 26.32 27.06 15.57
N VAL A 100 26.46 26.74 16.85
CA VAL A 100 26.57 27.71 17.92
C VAL A 100 27.92 28.42 17.76
N ASP A 101 27.93 29.59 17.10
CA ASP A 101 29.11 30.47 17.06
C ASP A 101 29.31 31.06 18.47
N GLY A 102 30.08 30.33 19.27
CA GLY A 102 30.64 30.80 20.51
C GLY A 102 31.68 31.87 20.21
N ARG A 103 31.28 33.13 20.26
CA ARG A 103 32.23 34.25 20.32
C ARG A 103 31.83 35.21 21.45
N GLN A 104 32.35 34.96 22.64
CA GLN A 104 32.84 36.04 23.49
C GLN A 104 34.18 36.52 22.90
N PRO A 105 34.50 37.82 22.96
CA PRO A 105 35.45 38.20 24.01
C PRO A 105 35.30 39.61 24.59
N ALA A 106 35.83 39.71 25.82
CA ALA A 106 36.45 40.83 26.54
C ALA A 106 35.67 42.13 26.79
#